data_AF-A0A967WBF7-F1
#
_entry.id   AF-A0A967WBF7-F1
#
_cell.length_a   1.000
_cell.length_b   1.000
_cell.length_c   1.000
_cell.angle_alpha   90.00
_cell.angle_beta   90.00
_cell.angle_gamma   90.00
#
_symmetry.space_group_name_H-M   'P 1'
#
loop_
_entity.id
_entity.type
_entity.pdbx_description
1 polymer ?
#
loop_
_entity_poly.entity_id
_entity_poly.type
_entity_poly.pdbx_seq_one_letter_code
_entity_poly.pdbx_strand_id
1 'polypeptide(L)'
;EHREQIVQRNAAIISANLATANRWVAEHADILSWTPPRGGLLALLRYNLDIASLDLADQLAVQYSVMLAPGSAFGFEHHLRIGIG
;
A
#
# COMPACT_ATOMS: atom_id res chain seq x y z
N GLU A 1 17.69 -3.44 25.52
CA GLU A 1 16.80 -2.52 26.25
C GLU A 1 15.84 -1.74 25.33
N HIS A 2 16.26 -1.22 24.16
CA HIS A 2 15.35 -0.44 23.29
C HIS A 2 14.38 -1.25 22.39
N ARG A 3 14.48 -2.59 22.36
CA ARG A 3 13.70 -3.42 21.43
C ARG A 3 12.20 -3.24 21.60
N GLU A 4 11.70 -3.30 22.84
CA GLU A 4 10.26 -3.20 23.12
C GLU A 4 9.71 -1.81 22.77
N GLN A 5 10.45 -0.76 23.09
CA GLN A 5 10.08 0.62 22.77
C GLN A 5 9.96 0.83 21.25
N ILE A 6 10.92 0.31 20.47
CA ILE A 6 10.90 0.38 19.00
C ILE A 6 9.70 -0.39 18.45
N VAL A 7 9.44 -1.60 18.95
CA VAL A 7 8.31 -2.42 18.50
C VAL A 7 6.98 -1.74 18.80
N GLN A 8 6.81 -1.21 20.01
CA GLN A 8 5.58 -0.50 20.40
C GLN A 8 5.36 0.76 19.55
N ARG A 9 6.42 1.54 19.29
CA ARG A 9 6.34 2.72 18.44
C ARG A 9 5.90 2.35 17.01
N ASN A 10 6.53 1.34 16.42
CA ASN A 10 6.21 0.92 15.05
C ASN A 10 4.79 0.34 14.97
N ALA A 11 4.37 -0.43 15.97
CA ALA A 11 3.00 -0.95 16.04
C ALA A 11 1.95 0.17 16.08
N ALA A 12 2.22 1.25 16.83
CA ALA A 12 1.34 2.41 16.88
C ALA A 12 1.24 3.13 15.53
N ILE A 13 2.37 3.33 14.83
CA ILE A 13 2.42 3.95 13.49
C ILE A 13 1.64 3.08 12.50
N ILE A 14 1.93 1.79 12.45
CA ILE A 14 1.25 0.85 11.53
C ILE A 14 -0.25 0.83 11.79
N SER A 15 -0.69 0.83 13.04
CA SER A 15 -2.11 0.83 13.40
C SER A 15 -2.82 2.11 12.90
N ALA A 16 -2.20 3.28 13.10
CA ALA A 16 -2.75 4.55 12.63
C ALA A 16 -2.80 4.64 11.09
N ASN A 17 -1.74 4.19 10.42
CA ASN A 17 -1.65 4.17 8.96
C ASN A 17 -2.65 3.18 8.36
N LEU A 18 -2.81 2.00 8.96
CA LEU A 18 -3.78 0.99 8.54
C LEU A 18 -5.22 1.52 8.62
N ALA A 19 -5.57 2.21 9.71
CA ALA A 19 -6.89 2.83 9.83
C ALA A 19 -7.16 3.87 8.74
N THR A 20 -6.15 4.69 8.43
CA THR A 20 -6.24 5.70 7.37
C THR A 20 -6.35 5.08 5.99
N ALA A 21 -5.50 4.09 5.67
CA ALA A 21 -5.53 3.39 4.39
C ALA A 21 -6.85 2.62 4.19
N ASN A 22 -7.38 1.98 5.23
CA ASN A 22 -8.68 1.30 5.16
C ASN A 22 -9.82 2.27 4.78
N ARG A 23 -9.86 3.47 5.39
CA ARG A 23 -10.86 4.48 5.03
C ARG A 23 -10.68 4.93 3.58
N TRP A 24 -9.45 5.24 3.18
CA TRP A 24 -9.18 5.70 1.82
C TRP A 24 -9.55 4.67 0.75
N VAL A 25 -9.27 3.38 0.97
CA VAL A 25 -9.68 2.31 0.05
C VAL A 25 -11.21 2.17 0.03
N ALA A 26 -11.88 2.30 1.16
CA ALA A 26 -13.35 2.25 1.22
C ALA A 26 -14.01 3.44 0.50
N GLU A 27 -13.43 4.64 0.60
CA GLU A 27 -13.89 5.85 -0.08
C GLU A 27 -13.76 5.76 -1.61
N HIS A 28 -12.81 4.96 -2.11
CA HIS A 28 -12.52 4.78 -3.54
C HIS A 28 -12.80 3.33 -3.99
N ALA A 29 -13.81 2.68 -3.39
CA ALA A 29 -14.11 1.26 -3.63
C ALA A 29 -14.56 0.92 -5.06
N ASP A 30 -14.88 1.94 -5.87
CA ASP A 30 -15.17 1.83 -7.30
C ASP A 30 -13.93 1.49 -8.15
N ILE A 31 -12.76 1.94 -7.71
CA ILE A 31 -11.48 1.73 -8.43
C ILE A 31 -10.45 0.96 -7.61
N LEU A 32 -10.57 0.88 -6.29
CA LEU A 32 -9.59 0.26 -5.40
C LEU A 32 -10.21 -0.87 -4.58
N SER A 33 -9.41 -1.89 -4.31
CA SER A 33 -9.76 -2.96 -3.38
C SER A 33 -8.51 -3.57 -2.77
N TRP A 34 -8.60 -4.05 -1.54
CA TRP A 34 -7.50 -4.78 -0.92
C TRP A 34 -7.99 -5.72 0.19
N THR A 35 -7.12 -6.65 0.57
CA THR A 35 -7.24 -7.35 1.84
C THR A 35 -6.30 -6.67 2.84
N PRO A 36 -6.82 -6.04 3.90
CA PRO A 36 -5.98 -5.36 4.88
C PRO A 36 -4.93 -6.32 5.46
N PRO A 37 -3.66 -5.90 5.59
CA PRO A 37 -2.61 -6.76 6.12
C PRO A 37 -2.91 -7.13 7.58
N ARG A 38 -2.78 -8.42 7.91
CA ARG A 38 -2.92 -8.90 9.30
C ARG A 38 -1.63 -8.78 10.11
N GLY A 39 -0.52 -8.43 9.45
CA GLY A 39 0.79 -8.25 10.06
C GLY A 39 1.78 -7.72 9.03
N GLY A 40 2.88 -7.15 9.51
CA GLY A 40 3.87 -6.44 8.69
C GLY A 40 3.46 -5.01 8.35
N LEU A 41 4.23 -4.39 7.45
CA LEU A 41 4.07 -2.99 7.05
C LEU A 41 3.76 -2.81 5.56
N LEU A 42 3.57 -3.91 4.82
CA LEU A 42 3.36 -3.90 3.37
C LEU A 42 2.04 -4.58 3.03
N ALA A 43 1.34 -4.08 2.02
CA ALA A 43 0.14 -4.67 1.46
C ALA A 43 0.14 -4.60 -0.07
N LEU A 44 -0.64 -5.46 -0.72
CA LEU A 44 -0.96 -5.34 -2.15
C LEU A 44 -2.34 -4.68 -2.28
N LEU A 45 -2.36 -3.52 -2.93
CA LEU A 45 -3.55 -2.77 -3.29
C LEU A 45 -3.92 -3.11 -4.74
N ARG A 46 -5.10 -3.67 -4.97
CA ARG A 46 -5.63 -3.90 -6.31
C ARG A 46 -6.29 -2.62 -6.82
N TYR A 47 -6.06 -2.29 -8.09
CA TYR A 47 -6.76 -1.22 -8.79
C TYR A 47 -7.52 -1.77 -9.99
N ASN A 48 -8.56 -1.05 -10.44
CA ASN A 48 -9.42 -1.43 -11.55
C ASN A 48 -9.29 -0.42 -12.72
N LEU A 49 -8.12 -0.41 -13.34
CA LEU A 49 -7.79 0.46 -14.48
C LEU A 49 -7.09 -0.40 -15.55
N ASP A 50 -7.32 -0.10 -16.82
CA ASP A 50 -6.69 -0.78 -17.96
C ASP A 50 -5.30 -0.17 -18.23
N ILE A 51 -4.38 -0.38 -17.27
CA ILE A 51 -2.99 0.07 -17.32
C ILE A 51 -2.12 -0.97 -16.60
N ALA A 52 -0.94 -1.26 -17.14
CA ALA A 52 -0.02 -2.20 -16.50
C ALA A 52 0.53 -1.61 -15.18
N SER A 53 0.84 -2.48 -14.22
CA SER A 53 1.28 -2.03 -12.90
C SER A 53 2.60 -1.28 -12.89
N LEU A 54 3.51 -1.60 -13.82
CA LEU A 54 4.76 -0.85 -14.01
C LEU A 54 4.47 0.57 -14.51
N ASP A 55 3.68 0.71 -15.56
CA ASP A 55 3.36 2.01 -16.15
C ASP A 55 2.63 2.92 -15.16
N LEU A 56 1.68 2.37 -14.40
CA LEU A 56 1.00 3.13 -13.34
C LEU A 56 1.96 3.55 -12.23
N ALA A 57 2.85 2.65 -11.77
CA ALA A 57 3.83 2.98 -10.74
C ALA A 57 4.81 4.08 -11.21
N ASP A 58 5.28 4.01 -12.44
CA ASP A 58 6.16 5.00 -13.04
C ASP A 58 5.44 6.35 -13.21
N GLN A 59 4.18 6.34 -13.66
CA GLN A 59 3.39 7.56 -13.78
C GLN A 59 3.18 8.23 -12.42
N LEU A 60 2.83 7.46 -11.38
CA LEU A 60 2.68 7.96 -10.02
C LEU A 60 3.99 8.55 -9.48
N ALA A 61 5.12 7.90 -9.74
CA ALA A 61 6.43 8.37 -9.29
C ALA A 61 6.85 9.67 -9.99
N VAL A 62 6.74 9.72 -11.33
CA VAL A 62 7.21 10.84 -12.14
C VAL A 62 6.30 12.06 -12.05
N GLN A 63 4.98 11.86 -12.15
CA GLN A 63 4.03 12.98 -12.24
C GLN A 63 3.57 13.46 -10.86
N TYR A 64 3.49 12.56 -9.88
CA TYR A 64 2.88 12.87 -8.58
C TYR A 64 3.84 12.71 -7.40
N SER A 65 5.10 12.31 -7.64
CA SER A 65 6.07 12.01 -6.56
C SER A 65 5.58 10.95 -5.57
N VAL A 66 4.73 10.02 -6.04
CA VAL A 66 4.20 8.91 -5.24
C VAL A 66 4.87 7.62 -5.68
N MET A 67 5.73 7.08 -4.82
CA MET A 67 6.49 5.87 -5.13
C MET A 67 5.79 4.63 -4.58
N LEU A 68 5.40 3.72 -5.48
CA LEU A 68 4.85 2.41 -5.16
C LEU A 68 5.55 1.36 -6.00
N ALA A 69 5.72 0.14 -5.47
CA ALA A 69 6.32 -0.92 -6.26
C ALA A 69 5.24 -1.59 -7.13
N PRO A 70 5.51 -1.85 -8.42
CA PRO A 70 4.54 -2.47 -9.31
C PRO A 70 4.25 -3.92 -8.89
N GLY A 71 2.99 -4.32 -8.97
CA GLY A 71 2.55 -5.67 -8.63
C GLY A 71 3.15 -6.75 -9.54
N SER A 72 3.48 -6.42 -10.79
CA SER A 72 4.17 -7.30 -11.75
C SER A 72 5.49 -7.86 -11.21
N ALA A 73 6.24 -7.08 -10.43
CA ALA A 73 7.47 -7.53 -9.77
C ALA A 73 7.23 -8.64 -8.73
N PHE A 74 5.98 -8.88 -8.35
CA PHE A 74 5.54 -9.91 -7.40
C PHE A 74 4.64 -10.97 -8.06
N GLY A 75 4.41 -10.89 -9.38
CA GLY A 75 3.51 -11.79 -10.10
C GLY A 75 2.02 -11.42 -10.00
N PHE A 76 1.70 -10.19 -9.59
CA PHE A 76 0.32 -9.70 -9.41
C PHE A 76 0.06 -8.46 -10.26
N GLU A 77 -0.24 -8.63 -11.55
CA GLU A 77 -0.70 -7.49 -12.35
C GLU A 77 -1.96 -6.85 -11.79
N HIS A 78 -2.20 -5.58 -12.13
CA HIS A 78 -3.28 -4.76 -11.58
C HIS A 78 -3.21 -4.54 -10.05
N HIS A 79 -2.02 -4.69 -9.48
CA HIS A 79 -1.75 -4.38 -8.07
C HIS A 79 -0.55 -3.43 -7.94
N LEU A 80 -0.53 -2.69 -6.83
CA LEU A 80 0.63 -1.92 -6.36
C LEU A 80 0.96 -2.33 -4.93
N ARG A 81 2.25 -2.47 -4.60
CA ARG A 81 2.68 -2.72 -3.23
C ARG A 81 2.83 -1.40 -2.49
N ILE A 82 2.01 -1.21 -1.46
CA ILE A 82 1.98 -0.03 -0.60
C ILE A 82 2.59 -0.33 0.77
N GLY A 83 3.33 0.64 1.31
CA GLY A 83 3.85 0.61 2.67
C GLY A 83 2.98 1.42 3.64
N ILE A 84 2.73 0.86 4.82
CA ILE A 84 1.98 1.47 5.93
C ILE A 84 2.80 1.49 7.23
N GLY A 85 4.13 1.39 7.11
CA GLY A 85 5.08 1.37 8.23
C GLY A 85 5.34 2.72 8.89
#